data_AF-A0A7W1G7D7-F1
#
_entry.id   AF-A0A7W1G7D7-F1
#
_cell.length_a   1.000
_cell.length_b   1.000
_cell.length_c   1.000
_cell.angle_alpha   90.00
_cell.angle_beta   90.00
_cell.angle_gamma   90.00
#
_symmetry.space_group_name_H-M   'P 1'
#
loop_
_entity.id
_entity.type
_entity.pdbx_description
1 polymer ?
#
loop_
_entity_poly.entity_id
_entity_poly.type
_entity_poly.pdbx_seq_one_letter_code
_entity_poly.pdbx_strand_id
1 'polypeptide(L)'
;MNRVFQLMLFAVVLCSPAMRAAESDHPAATPAYKLVKICSNFMFAKNVDDVIAVLTKASQAGYNGVAITDSKFSRWFESVTVHRPEYDTNVKRLRQACRDLGLKFFAFSCDISNDLLSNDPNLAEGMPVIDAPFLVKNGTLVGVDEDFAIVNGSFEQSSAADRPTGWSVDDPGSVCFVDTEVASEGTSSLRIQDIKGKNAHGNGRIFQTIAVKPFRYYHLSLMVKTRDFVSADSIHVWVHGKQDLEFPAIDLKTTQDWTRIDIPFNTLDSTEVSLRIGSWGGVSGSLWIDDVRVEPGGFVNLLRRESLPFSITSVDRRTVYVEGTDVADVKDPKTGNTDWPGLYKDWYGQPSVRVPVGSRLKEGDRVLVGYSHASIVYGYGVFACLNEAKVWPLIERNLHELHTVLQPDGYIMPYDEIRQQGWDDGCVTSGKTPVANLIAHTRKYAQMIRAEDPGKPIFAWSDLYDPYHNAQKKGEPYYLVKGIDPWVGSWEGLDKDIVILNWHGHPEKRAESLRFFADRGNRQVLCGFYDATSDNMVPWLKEAEGLKGIDGFMYTTWGNNYSELSKFLDVVAPPSHRP
;
A
#
# COMPACT_ATOMS: atom_id res chain seq x y z
N MET A 1 -33.20 -29.19 -59.31
CA MET A 1 -34.48 -29.94 -59.39
C MET A 1 -35.48 -29.31 -58.43
N ASN A 2 -36.77 -29.39 -58.76
CA ASN A 2 -38.00 -29.31 -57.93
C ASN A 2 -38.00 -28.66 -56.53
N ARG A 3 -39.04 -27.93 -56.09
CA ARG A 3 -40.17 -27.19 -56.73
C ARG A 3 -40.80 -26.34 -55.60
N VAL A 4 -41.05 -25.04 -55.78
CA VAL A 4 -42.39 -24.44 -56.05
C VAL A 4 -43.49 -24.85 -55.06
N PHE A 5 -43.96 -23.90 -54.23
CA PHE A 5 -45.29 -23.23 -54.29
C PHE A 5 -45.14 -21.91 -53.47
N GLN A 6 -45.48 -20.68 -53.92
CA GLN A 6 -46.78 -20.09 -54.35
C GLN A 6 -47.83 -20.11 -53.22
N LEU A 7 -48.63 -19.07 -52.94
CA LEU A 7 -49.07 -17.81 -53.61
C LEU A 7 -49.28 -16.73 -52.49
N MET A 8 -49.57 -15.41 -52.58
CA MET A 8 -49.76 -14.29 -53.57
C MET A 8 -49.64 -12.96 -52.72
N LEU A 9 -49.83 -11.67 -53.08
CA LEU A 9 -50.16 -10.86 -54.28
C LEU A 9 -49.59 -9.40 -54.06
N PHE A 10 -49.89 -8.46 -54.97
CA PHE A 10 -49.74 -6.98 -54.84
C PHE A 10 -50.78 -6.39 -53.83
N ALA A 11 -50.76 -5.12 -53.35
CA ALA A 11 -50.27 -3.87 -53.94
C ALA A 11 -49.94 -2.73 -52.91
N VAL A 12 -49.41 -1.62 -53.44
CA VAL A 12 -48.84 -0.39 -52.82
C VAL A 12 -49.90 0.55 -52.19
N VAL A 13 -49.52 1.43 -51.23
CA VAL A 13 -49.80 2.91 -51.13
C VAL A 13 -50.00 3.49 -49.69
N LEU A 14 -49.27 4.59 -49.39
CA LEU A 14 -49.42 5.68 -48.37
C LEU A 14 -49.16 5.50 -46.84
N CYS A 15 -48.33 6.44 -46.33
CA CYS A 15 -48.30 7.15 -45.03
C CYS A 15 -48.50 6.44 -43.67
N SER A 16 -47.45 6.49 -42.81
CA SER A 16 -47.34 7.47 -41.70
C SER A 16 -46.01 7.39 -40.92
N PRO A 17 -45.36 8.50 -40.55
CA PRO A 17 -44.14 8.50 -39.74
C PRO A 17 -44.44 8.65 -38.23
N ALA A 18 -44.89 7.58 -37.56
CA ALA A 18 -45.27 7.64 -36.14
C ALA A 18 -45.10 6.31 -35.36
N MET A 19 -43.87 5.79 -35.28
CA MET A 19 -43.48 4.94 -34.15
C MET A 19 -42.39 5.66 -33.34
N ARG A 20 -42.83 6.42 -32.35
CA ARG A 20 -41.99 6.75 -31.19
C ARG A 20 -41.54 5.42 -30.58
N ALA A 21 -40.26 5.30 -30.23
CA ALA A 21 -39.86 4.27 -29.29
C ALA A 21 -40.62 4.50 -27.98
N ALA A 22 -41.10 3.43 -27.36
CA ALA A 22 -41.60 3.50 -25.99
C ALA A 22 -40.37 3.59 -25.08
N GLU A 23 -39.93 4.82 -24.80
CA GLU A 23 -39.01 5.08 -23.69
C GLU A 23 -39.69 4.56 -22.42
N SER A 24 -39.05 3.60 -21.75
CA SER A 24 -39.60 3.02 -20.53
C SER A 24 -39.40 3.99 -19.38
N ASP A 25 -40.43 4.77 -19.06
CA ASP A 25 -40.54 5.60 -17.85
C ASP A 25 -40.56 4.71 -16.59
N HIS A 26 -39.43 4.10 -16.30
CA HIS A 26 -39.10 3.64 -14.96
C HIS A 26 -38.58 4.86 -14.18
N PRO A 27 -39.28 5.33 -13.13
CA PRO A 27 -38.75 6.40 -12.29
C PRO A 27 -37.41 5.93 -11.70
N ALA A 28 -36.39 6.80 -11.79
CA ALA A 28 -35.04 6.49 -11.32
C ALA A 28 -35.11 6.00 -9.86
N ALA A 29 -34.70 4.75 -9.63
CA ALA A 29 -34.83 4.12 -8.32
C ALA A 29 -34.01 4.90 -7.28
N THR A 30 -34.62 5.17 -6.11
CA THR A 30 -33.94 5.85 -5.02
C THR A 30 -32.66 5.08 -4.65
N PRO A 31 -31.49 5.74 -4.58
CA PRO A 31 -30.21 5.10 -4.24
C PRO A 31 -30.31 4.24 -2.98
N ALA A 32 -29.97 2.95 -3.12
CA ALA A 32 -30.01 1.98 -2.04
C ALA A 32 -28.97 2.28 -0.96
N TYR A 33 -27.83 2.86 -1.33
CA TYR A 33 -26.75 3.25 -0.44
C TYR A 33 -26.44 4.75 -0.55
N LYS A 34 -26.60 5.48 0.56
CA LYS A 34 -26.15 6.86 0.74
C LYS A 34 -25.28 6.87 1.98
N LEU A 35 -23.99 6.62 1.79
CA LEU A 35 -23.04 6.31 2.86
C LEU A 35 -22.10 7.47 3.15
N VAL A 36 -21.64 7.57 4.39
CA VAL A 36 -20.46 8.37 4.75
C VAL A 36 -19.38 7.44 5.29
N LYS A 37 -18.14 7.58 4.81
CA LYS A 37 -16.98 6.84 5.33
C LYS A 37 -16.42 7.56 6.56
N ILE A 38 -16.23 6.84 7.66
CA ILE A 38 -15.66 7.37 8.91
C ILE A 38 -14.52 6.44 9.36
N CYS A 39 -13.36 7.05 9.63
CA CYS A 39 -12.21 6.41 10.28
C CYS A 39 -11.93 7.14 11.59
N SER A 40 -11.93 6.43 12.72
CA SER A 40 -11.71 7.03 14.04
C SER A 40 -11.16 6.01 15.04
N ASN A 41 -10.72 6.49 16.20
CA ASN A 41 -10.24 5.66 17.30
C ASN A 41 -11.25 5.71 18.44
N PHE A 42 -12.11 4.69 18.54
CA PHE A 42 -13.20 4.63 19.52
C PHE A 42 -12.75 4.26 20.94
N MET A 43 -11.44 4.18 21.19
CA MET A 43 -10.89 4.09 22.56
C MET A 43 -11.29 5.29 23.43
N PHE A 44 -11.42 6.47 22.82
CA PHE A 44 -11.71 7.70 23.55
C PHE A 44 -13.18 8.08 23.38
N ALA A 45 -13.89 8.26 24.51
CA ALA A 45 -15.32 8.57 24.50
C ALA A 45 -15.66 9.83 23.68
N LYS A 46 -14.81 10.86 23.75
CA LYS A 46 -14.94 12.10 22.95
C LYS A 46 -14.96 11.82 21.44
N ASN A 47 -14.12 10.90 20.96
CA ASN A 47 -14.06 10.57 19.53
C ASN A 47 -15.38 9.93 19.06
N VAL A 48 -16.05 9.18 19.95
CA VAL A 48 -17.41 8.67 19.69
C VAL A 48 -18.44 9.81 19.72
N ASP A 49 -18.33 10.78 20.62
CA ASP A 49 -19.25 11.93 20.64
C ASP A 49 -19.10 12.81 19.39
N ASP A 50 -17.87 13.08 18.95
CA ASP A 50 -17.57 13.79 17.71
C ASP A 50 -18.13 13.06 16.48
N VAL A 51 -17.98 11.73 16.43
CA VAL A 51 -18.54 10.89 15.36
C VAL A 51 -20.07 10.82 15.43
N ILE A 52 -20.69 10.75 16.61
CA ILE A 52 -22.15 10.82 16.75
C ILE A 52 -22.68 12.18 16.27
N ALA A 53 -21.95 13.28 16.48
CA ALA A 53 -22.31 14.59 15.92
C ALA A 53 -22.22 14.62 14.38
N VAL A 54 -21.24 13.91 13.77
CA VAL A 54 -21.15 13.71 12.31
C VAL A 54 -22.30 12.84 11.79
N LEU A 55 -22.59 11.70 12.46
CA LEU A 55 -23.69 10.80 12.11
C LEU A 55 -25.05 11.51 12.22
N THR A 56 -25.23 12.38 13.21
CA THR A 56 -26.47 13.18 13.37
C THR A 56 -26.67 14.11 12.17
N LYS A 57 -25.62 14.82 11.74
CA LYS A 57 -25.66 15.66 10.53
C LYS A 57 -25.92 14.83 9.26
N ALA A 58 -25.31 13.65 9.15
CA ALA A 58 -25.52 12.76 8.01
C ALA A 58 -26.97 12.24 7.96
N SER A 59 -27.53 11.79 9.08
CA SER A 59 -28.95 11.39 9.16
C SER A 59 -29.88 12.56 8.79
N GLN A 60 -29.62 13.77 9.31
CA GLN A 60 -30.38 14.98 8.99
C GLN A 60 -30.29 15.40 7.50
N ALA A 61 -29.13 15.20 6.86
CA ALA A 61 -28.96 15.41 5.42
C ALA A 61 -29.58 14.29 4.56
N GLY A 62 -29.99 13.17 5.18
CA GLY A 62 -30.62 12.04 4.49
C GLY A 62 -29.66 10.97 3.98
N TYR A 63 -28.47 10.81 4.57
CA TYR A 63 -27.69 9.58 4.45
C TYR A 63 -28.46 8.40 5.08
N ASN A 64 -28.23 7.17 4.61
CA ASN A 64 -28.92 5.97 5.10
C ASN A 64 -27.98 4.91 5.69
N GLY A 65 -26.69 5.20 5.75
CA GLY A 65 -25.69 4.36 6.41
C GLY A 65 -24.33 5.02 6.52
N VAL A 66 -23.41 4.29 7.15
CA VAL A 66 -22.04 4.69 7.42
C VAL A 66 -21.11 3.50 7.20
N ALA A 67 -19.96 3.73 6.56
CA ALA A 67 -18.87 2.77 6.47
C ALA A 67 -17.82 3.11 7.53
N ILE A 68 -17.68 2.27 8.56
CA ILE A 68 -16.89 2.55 9.76
C ILE A 68 -15.67 1.64 9.84
N THR A 69 -14.51 2.25 10.10
CA THR A 69 -13.25 1.57 10.44
C THR A 69 -12.61 2.16 11.71
N ASP A 70 -11.98 1.27 12.47
CA ASP A 70 -11.08 1.52 13.60
C ASP A 70 -10.05 0.38 13.57
N SER A 71 -8.75 0.67 13.75
CA SER A 71 -7.67 -0.33 13.80
C SER A 71 -7.92 -1.49 14.75
N LYS A 72 -8.73 -1.27 15.80
CA LYS A 72 -9.07 -2.30 16.78
C LYS A 72 -10.00 -3.40 16.26
N PHE A 73 -10.61 -3.22 15.07
CA PHE A 73 -11.42 -4.27 14.43
C PHE A 73 -10.60 -5.51 13.99
N SER A 74 -9.27 -5.42 14.03
CA SER A 74 -8.33 -6.54 13.82
C SER A 74 -7.50 -6.91 15.05
N ARG A 75 -7.64 -6.14 16.13
CA ARG A 75 -6.77 -6.17 17.32
C ARG A 75 -7.55 -6.58 18.58
N TRP A 76 -8.67 -7.30 18.42
CA TRP A 76 -9.58 -7.68 19.52
C TRP A 76 -8.91 -8.52 20.63
N PHE A 77 -7.69 -9.03 20.41
CA PHE A 77 -6.98 -9.93 21.34
C PHE A 77 -5.66 -9.35 21.87
N GLU A 78 -5.36 -8.09 21.56
CA GLU A 78 -4.24 -7.37 22.16
C GLU A 78 -4.52 -7.01 23.63
N SER A 79 -3.60 -7.41 24.51
CA SER A 79 -3.69 -7.17 25.96
C SER A 79 -3.69 -5.68 26.36
N VAL A 80 -3.23 -4.79 25.49
CA VAL A 80 -3.07 -3.35 25.76
C VAL A 80 -4.30 -2.53 25.36
N THR A 81 -5.03 -2.97 24.33
CA THR A 81 -6.11 -2.21 23.69
C THR A 81 -7.50 -2.71 24.06
N VAL A 82 -7.75 -4.02 24.13
CA VAL A 82 -9.16 -4.53 24.13
C VAL A 82 -9.64 -5.13 25.46
N HIS A 83 -8.77 -5.38 26.44
CA HIS A 83 -9.20 -5.63 27.84
C HIS A 83 -9.66 -4.37 28.59
N ARG A 84 -10.35 -3.45 27.89
CA ARG A 84 -10.90 -2.19 28.40
C ARG A 84 -12.42 -2.13 28.18
N PRO A 85 -13.23 -2.31 29.24
CA PRO A 85 -14.69 -2.18 29.15
C PRO A 85 -15.18 -0.84 28.57
N GLU A 86 -14.34 0.20 28.62
CA GLU A 86 -14.58 1.50 28.00
C GLU A 86 -14.65 1.43 26.47
N TYR A 87 -13.82 0.60 25.81
CA TYR A 87 -13.86 0.44 24.36
C TYR A 87 -15.16 -0.23 23.92
N ASP A 88 -15.50 -1.34 24.57
CA ASP A 88 -16.76 -2.05 24.42
C ASP A 88 -17.96 -1.13 24.58
N THR A 89 -17.96 -0.32 25.65
CA THR A 89 -19.01 0.68 25.92
C THR A 89 -19.09 1.75 24.83
N ASN A 90 -17.95 2.20 24.31
CA ASN A 90 -17.84 3.19 23.25
C ASN A 90 -18.37 2.67 21.91
N VAL A 91 -17.96 1.48 21.46
CA VAL A 91 -18.42 0.90 20.19
C VAL A 91 -19.90 0.48 20.25
N LYS A 92 -20.38 0.00 21.41
CA LYS A 92 -21.80 -0.28 21.64
C LYS A 92 -22.64 1.01 21.65
N ARG A 93 -22.14 2.10 22.24
CA ARG A 93 -22.78 3.44 22.16
C ARG A 93 -22.87 3.94 20.71
N LEU A 94 -21.79 3.78 19.94
CA LEU A 94 -21.74 4.15 18.52
C LEU A 94 -22.75 3.36 17.68
N ARG A 95 -22.82 2.03 17.85
CA ARG A 95 -23.80 1.19 17.13
C ARG A 95 -25.24 1.51 17.52
N GLN A 96 -25.51 1.80 18.79
CA GLN A 96 -26.84 2.21 19.22
C GLN A 96 -27.22 3.57 18.62
N ALA A 97 -26.33 4.56 18.64
CA ALA A 97 -26.58 5.84 17.98
C ALA A 97 -26.85 5.69 16.46
N CYS A 98 -26.19 4.76 15.77
CA CYS A 98 -26.51 4.44 14.37
C CYS A 98 -27.95 3.92 14.22
N ARG A 99 -28.40 3.02 15.12
CA ARG A 99 -29.78 2.50 15.14
C ARG A 99 -30.81 3.61 15.41
N ASP A 100 -30.55 4.45 16.40
CA ASP A 100 -31.43 5.56 16.81
C ASP A 100 -31.55 6.62 15.70
N LEU A 101 -30.49 6.82 14.91
CA LEU A 101 -30.44 7.72 13.75
C LEU A 101 -30.92 7.09 12.43
N GLY A 102 -31.33 5.81 12.43
CA GLY A 102 -31.78 5.08 11.24
C GLY A 102 -30.68 4.73 10.23
N LEU A 103 -29.41 4.80 10.63
CA LEU A 103 -28.24 4.57 9.77
C LEU A 103 -27.77 3.11 9.83
N LYS A 104 -27.66 2.46 8.67
CA LYS A 104 -27.01 1.15 8.53
C LYS A 104 -25.51 1.23 8.81
N PHE A 105 -25.00 0.29 9.61
CA PHE A 105 -23.59 0.19 9.99
C PHE A 105 -22.88 -0.82 9.09
N PHE A 106 -22.05 -0.34 8.16
CA PHE A 106 -21.18 -1.18 7.34
C PHE A 106 -19.79 -1.20 7.95
N ALA A 107 -19.32 -2.36 8.38
CA ALA A 107 -18.03 -2.49 9.04
C ALA A 107 -16.93 -2.77 8.02
N PHE A 108 -15.81 -2.04 8.06
CA PHE A 108 -14.56 -2.60 7.56
C PHE A 108 -14.19 -3.79 8.46
N SER A 109 -14.04 -4.96 7.85
CA SER A 109 -13.68 -6.19 8.56
C SER A 109 -12.17 -6.28 8.76
N CYS A 110 -11.72 -7.29 9.53
CA CYS A 110 -10.31 -7.54 9.85
C CYS A 110 -9.38 -7.29 8.65
N ASP A 111 -8.37 -6.45 8.83
CA ASP A 111 -7.38 -6.14 7.79
C ASP A 111 -6.44 -7.32 7.48
N ILE A 112 -5.51 -7.05 6.57
CA ILE A 112 -4.42 -7.96 6.17
C ILE A 112 -3.06 -7.24 6.21
N SER A 113 -2.94 -6.15 6.96
CA SER A 113 -1.74 -5.34 7.08
C SER A 113 -1.38 -5.11 8.56
N ASN A 114 -0.91 -3.93 8.92
CA ASN A 114 -0.26 -3.64 10.20
C ASN A 114 -1.10 -4.02 11.44
N ASP A 115 -2.43 -3.91 11.37
CA ASP A 115 -3.30 -4.17 12.53
C ASP A 115 -3.54 -5.67 12.73
N LEU A 116 -3.66 -6.47 11.67
CA LEU A 116 -3.63 -7.93 11.75
C LEU A 116 -2.27 -8.42 12.25
N LEU A 117 -1.19 -7.86 11.67
CA LEU A 117 0.19 -8.19 12.01
C LEU A 117 0.59 -7.83 13.45
N SER A 118 -0.25 -7.09 14.18
CA SER A 118 -0.05 -6.85 15.61
C SER A 118 -0.27 -8.10 16.48
N ASN A 119 -1.02 -9.09 15.96
CA ASN A 119 -1.27 -10.37 16.63
C ASN A 119 -0.08 -11.35 16.48
N ASP A 120 0.59 -11.35 15.32
CA ASP A 120 1.88 -12.00 15.09
C ASP A 120 2.59 -11.30 13.91
N PRO A 121 3.71 -10.59 14.15
CA PRO A 121 4.42 -9.89 13.08
C PRO A 121 5.10 -10.87 12.12
N ASN A 122 5.32 -12.12 12.55
CA ASN A 122 5.89 -13.18 11.71
C ASN A 122 4.89 -13.71 10.68
N LEU A 123 3.80 -13.00 10.36
CA LEU A 123 2.89 -13.27 9.24
C LEU A 123 3.08 -12.31 8.05
N ALA A 124 3.94 -11.28 8.17
CA ALA A 124 4.24 -10.32 7.10
C ALA A 124 4.83 -10.99 5.84
N GLU A 125 4.64 -10.41 4.66
CA GLU A 125 5.28 -10.86 3.42
C GLU A 125 6.82 -10.88 3.59
N GLY A 126 7.43 -12.04 3.36
CA GLY A 126 8.88 -12.21 3.49
C GLY A 126 9.61 -11.85 2.20
N MET A 127 10.42 -10.79 2.24
CA MET A 127 11.40 -10.51 1.19
C MET A 127 12.64 -11.38 1.44
N PRO A 128 12.99 -12.30 0.51
CA PRO A 128 14.03 -13.29 0.75
C PRO A 128 15.43 -12.71 0.60
N VAL A 129 16.35 -13.24 1.39
CA VAL A 129 17.78 -12.94 1.35
C VAL A 129 18.54 -14.25 1.25
N ILE A 130 19.34 -14.43 0.20
CA ILE A 130 19.86 -15.74 -0.22
C ILE A 130 21.38 -15.71 -0.28
N ASP A 131 22.04 -16.45 0.62
CA ASP A 131 23.51 -16.48 0.76
C ASP A 131 24.15 -15.10 1.06
N ALA A 132 23.49 -14.23 1.84
CA ALA A 132 24.10 -12.98 2.26
C ALA A 132 25.39 -13.26 3.08
N PRO A 133 26.51 -12.59 2.83
CA PRO A 133 27.75 -12.91 3.52
C PRO A 133 27.77 -12.26 4.91
N PHE A 134 28.23 -13.02 5.90
CA PHE A 134 28.48 -12.52 7.25
C PHE A 134 29.88 -12.94 7.71
N LEU A 135 30.51 -12.08 8.50
CA LEU A 135 31.80 -12.30 9.13
C LEU A 135 31.60 -12.48 10.64
N VAL A 136 32.27 -13.47 11.22
CA VAL A 136 32.41 -13.55 12.68
C VAL A 136 33.42 -12.49 13.12
N LYS A 137 32.92 -11.43 13.77
CA LYS A 137 33.71 -10.29 14.24
C LYS A 137 33.33 -9.95 15.67
N ASN A 138 34.33 -9.77 16.53
CA ASN A 138 34.21 -9.59 17.98
C ASN A 138 33.26 -10.61 18.65
N GLY A 139 33.25 -11.86 18.19
CA GLY A 139 32.33 -12.90 18.68
C GLY A 139 30.85 -12.72 18.30
N THR A 140 30.57 -11.93 17.27
CA THR A 140 29.21 -11.72 16.71
C THR A 140 29.20 -11.94 15.19
N LEU A 141 28.05 -12.31 14.61
CA LEU A 141 27.87 -12.24 13.16
C LEU A 141 27.57 -10.79 12.74
N VAL A 142 28.42 -10.25 11.87
CA VAL A 142 28.28 -8.93 11.26
C VAL A 142 28.11 -9.11 9.76
N GLY A 143 27.10 -8.48 9.17
CA GLY A 143 26.91 -8.51 7.72
C GLY A 143 28.10 -7.89 7.00
N VAL A 144 28.62 -8.56 5.97
CA VAL A 144 29.67 -8.02 5.11
C VAL A 144 29.31 -8.28 3.66
N ASP A 145 29.45 -7.27 2.82
CA ASP A 145 29.35 -7.43 1.37
C ASP A 145 30.45 -6.59 0.73
N GLU A 146 31.17 -7.19 -0.20
CA GLU A 146 32.28 -6.57 -0.94
C GLU A 146 31.90 -6.38 -2.43
N ASP A 147 30.75 -6.92 -2.85
CA ASP A 147 30.22 -6.79 -4.20
C ASP A 147 29.36 -5.53 -4.36
N PHE A 148 28.88 -4.92 -3.27
CA PHE A 148 28.18 -3.64 -3.27
C PHE A 148 29.03 -2.55 -2.58
N ALA A 149 29.35 -1.48 -3.32
CA ALA A 149 29.95 -0.27 -2.76
C ALA A 149 29.50 0.98 -3.53
N ILE A 150 29.17 2.05 -2.82
CA ILE A 150 29.00 3.39 -3.43
C ILE A 150 30.38 4.00 -3.66
N VAL A 151 30.62 4.47 -4.89
CA VAL A 151 31.82 5.23 -5.23
C VAL A 151 31.62 6.68 -4.79
N ASN A 152 32.54 7.21 -3.98
CA ASN A 152 32.66 8.64 -3.67
C ASN A 152 31.35 9.26 -3.12
N GLY A 153 30.73 8.60 -2.14
CA GLY A 153 29.47 9.04 -1.52
C GLY A 153 29.56 10.31 -0.65
N SER A 154 30.78 10.72 -0.26
CA SER A 154 31.09 11.99 0.41
C SER A 154 31.63 13.06 -0.55
N PHE A 155 31.53 12.84 -1.86
CA PHE A 155 31.83 13.79 -2.96
C PHE A 155 33.25 14.40 -3.07
N GLU A 156 34.16 14.14 -2.11
CA GLU A 156 35.54 14.65 -1.99
C GLU A 156 36.40 14.55 -3.27
N GLN A 157 36.07 13.62 -4.18
CA GLN A 157 36.77 13.47 -5.46
C GLN A 157 35.93 14.03 -6.60
N SER A 158 36.50 14.94 -7.39
CA SER A 158 35.89 15.48 -8.60
C SER A 158 36.67 15.10 -9.86
N SER A 159 35.95 14.62 -10.87
CA SER A 159 36.50 14.25 -12.19
C SER A 159 36.71 15.45 -13.11
N ALA A 160 35.89 16.49 -12.91
CA ALA A 160 36.02 17.84 -13.46
C ALA A 160 35.20 18.80 -12.58
N ALA A 161 35.19 20.10 -12.90
CA ALA A 161 34.34 21.07 -12.21
C ALA A 161 32.87 20.59 -12.14
N ASP A 162 32.32 20.65 -10.93
CA ASP A 162 30.95 20.26 -10.57
C ASP A 162 30.56 18.82 -10.96
N ARG A 163 31.54 17.90 -11.10
CA ARG A 163 31.30 16.50 -11.48
C ARG A 163 32.03 15.54 -10.52
N PRO A 164 31.38 15.14 -9.41
CA PRO A 164 31.94 14.13 -8.51
C PRO A 164 32.32 12.85 -9.27
N THR A 165 33.49 12.30 -8.97
CA THR A 165 33.96 11.03 -9.53
C THR A 165 32.95 9.92 -9.22
N GLY A 166 32.59 9.10 -10.21
CA GLY A 166 31.63 8.01 -10.05
C GLY A 166 30.15 8.40 -10.12
N TRP A 167 29.82 9.69 -10.24
CA TRP A 167 28.43 10.15 -10.34
C TRP A 167 28.16 10.86 -11.68
N SER A 168 26.99 10.62 -12.25
CA SER A 168 26.40 11.52 -13.26
C SER A 168 25.51 12.54 -12.55
N VAL A 169 25.48 13.79 -13.02
CA VAL A 169 24.70 14.87 -12.39
C VAL A 169 23.98 15.72 -13.46
N ASP A 170 22.78 16.23 -13.14
CA ASP A 170 22.08 17.19 -14.00
C ASP A 170 22.77 18.58 -13.97
N ASP A 171 22.95 19.19 -15.15
CA ASP A 171 23.42 20.56 -15.35
C ASP A 171 24.55 21.04 -14.40
N PRO A 172 25.72 20.35 -14.39
CA PRO A 172 26.85 20.68 -13.53
C PRO A 172 27.36 22.11 -13.73
N GLY A 173 27.48 22.86 -12.64
CA GLY A 173 27.85 24.29 -12.63
C GLY A 173 26.69 25.25 -12.94
N SER A 174 25.46 24.73 -13.04
CA SER A 174 24.24 25.52 -13.28
C SER A 174 23.08 25.11 -12.36
N VAL A 175 22.96 23.83 -12.01
CA VAL A 175 21.98 23.28 -11.05
C VAL A 175 22.67 22.49 -9.94
N CYS A 176 23.49 21.50 -10.32
CA CYS A 176 24.31 20.73 -9.40
C CYS A 176 25.70 21.35 -9.29
N PHE A 177 26.24 21.39 -8.07
CA PHE A 177 27.53 21.97 -7.73
C PHE A 177 28.27 21.08 -6.72
N VAL A 178 29.60 21.11 -6.75
CA VAL A 178 30.41 20.62 -5.62
C VAL A 178 30.67 21.81 -4.70
N ASP A 179 30.17 21.71 -3.46
CA ASP A 179 30.20 22.77 -2.46
C ASP A 179 31.27 22.45 -1.41
N THR A 180 32.23 23.35 -1.19
CA THR A 180 33.29 23.21 -0.19
C THR A 180 33.17 24.24 0.95
N GLU A 181 32.04 24.94 1.06
CA GLU A 181 31.70 25.81 2.19
C GLU A 181 30.74 25.12 3.16
N VAL A 182 29.93 24.18 2.65
CA VAL A 182 28.95 23.41 3.42
C VAL A 182 29.15 21.91 3.17
N ALA A 183 29.48 21.16 4.22
CA ALA A 183 29.61 19.70 4.22
C ALA A 183 29.04 19.12 5.53
N SER A 184 28.78 17.81 5.57
CA SER A 184 28.37 17.04 6.75
C SER A 184 29.52 16.19 7.29
N GLU A 185 30.32 15.60 6.41
CA GLU A 185 31.62 14.99 6.70
C GLU A 185 32.68 15.49 5.67
N GLY A 186 33.97 15.27 5.90
CA GLY A 186 35.01 15.63 4.92
C GLY A 186 35.20 17.14 4.72
N THR A 187 35.30 17.56 3.46
CA THR A 187 35.56 18.95 3.03
C THR A 187 34.62 19.44 1.93
N SER A 188 33.69 18.61 1.47
CA SER A 188 32.77 18.91 0.38
C SER A 188 31.41 18.22 0.53
N SER A 189 30.42 18.71 -0.20
CA SER A 189 29.15 18.00 -0.45
C SER A 189 28.61 18.32 -1.84
N LEU A 190 27.53 17.67 -2.26
CA LEU A 190 26.81 18.06 -3.46
C LEU A 190 25.67 19.04 -3.12
N ARG A 191 25.71 20.24 -3.71
CA ARG A 191 24.62 21.22 -3.64
C ARG A 191 23.79 21.21 -4.93
N ILE A 192 22.47 21.20 -4.79
CA ILE A 192 21.47 21.47 -5.84
C ILE A 192 20.83 22.83 -5.52
N GLN A 193 20.76 23.74 -6.49
CA GLN A 193 20.23 25.09 -6.27
C GLN A 193 19.47 25.69 -7.47
N ASP A 194 18.40 26.45 -7.16
CA ASP A 194 17.69 27.39 -8.05
C ASP A 194 17.42 26.86 -9.47
N ILE A 195 16.73 25.71 -9.49
CA ILE A 195 16.51 24.86 -10.66
C ILE A 195 15.53 25.49 -11.67
N LYS A 196 14.62 26.37 -11.23
CA LYS A 196 13.54 26.94 -12.06
C LYS A 196 14.08 27.61 -13.33
N GLY A 197 13.74 27.03 -14.48
CA GLY A 197 14.13 27.55 -15.80
C GLY A 197 15.57 27.26 -16.21
N LYS A 198 16.32 26.45 -15.44
CA LYS A 198 17.64 25.94 -15.86
C LYS A 198 17.52 24.81 -16.88
N ASN A 199 16.55 23.93 -16.70
CA ASN A 199 16.18 22.89 -17.66
C ASN A 199 14.65 22.76 -17.80
N ALA A 200 14.22 21.98 -18.79
CA ALA A 200 12.81 21.84 -19.18
C ALA A 200 11.91 21.10 -18.17
N HIS A 201 12.50 20.45 -17.15
CA HIS A 201 11.78 19.57 -16.22
C HIS A 201 11.84 20.03 -14.76
N GLY A 202 12.64 21.05 -14.43
CA GLY A 202 12.88 21.46 -13.04
C GLY A 202 13.69 20.42 -12.26
N ASN A 203 14.55 19.66 -12.93
CA ASN A 203 15.29 18.56 -12.31
C ASN A 203 16.67 18.99 -11.80
N GLY A 204 17.07 18.51 -10.63
CA GLY A 204 18.44 18.62 -10.13
C GLY A 204 18.78 17.34 -9.36
N ARG A 205 19.46 16.40 -10.02
CA ARG A 205 19.64 15.03 -9.53
C ARG A 205 21.04 14.50 -9.81
N ILE A 206 21.43 13.49 -9.02
CA ILE A 206 22.64 12.69 -9.21
C ILE A 206 22.29 11.21 -9.37
N PHE A 207 23.14 10.49 -10.10
CA PHE A 207 22.93 9.10 -10.49
C PHE A 207 24.22 8.28 -10.35
N GLN A 208 24.10 7.08 -9.79
CA GLN A 208 25.12 6.05 -9.84
C GLN A 208 24.47 4.71 -10.21
N THR A 209 25.07 3.97 -11.13
CA THR A 209 24.65 2.61 -11.48
C THR A 209 25.59 1.63 -10.80
N ILE A 210 25.03 0.68 -10.05
CA ILE A 210 25.76 -0.21 -9.14
C ILE A 210 25.39 -1.66 -9.50
N ALA A 211 26.38 -2.50 -9.76
CA ALA A 211 26.17 -3.94 -9.93
C ALA A 211 25.82 -4.57 -8.57
N VAL A 212 24.87 -5.50 -8.54
CA VAL A 212 24.40 -6.10 -7.27
C VAL A 212 24.23 -7.61 -7.40
N LYS A 213 24.28 -8.31 -6.26
CA LYS A 213 23.78 -9.69 -6.18
C LYS A 213 22.27 -9.68 -5.93
N PRO A 214 21.48 -10.51 -6.64
CA PRO A 214 20.06 -10.73 -6.32
C PRO A 214 19.87 -11.19 -4.87
N PHE A 215 18.69 -10.90 -4.30
CA PHE A 215 18.26 -11.30 -2.97
C PHE A 215 19.29 -10.95 -1.88
N ARG A 216 19.72 -9.69 -1.88
CA ARG A 216 20.52 -9.05 -0.83
C ARG A 216 19.68 -7.98 -0.16
N TYR A 217 19.77 -7.90 1.16
CA TYR A 217 19.17 -6.82 1.95
C TYR A 217 20.25 -5.81 2.33
N TYR A 218 20.03 -4.56 1.95
CA TYR A 218 20.96 -3.44 2.15
C TYR A 218 20.25 -2.29 2.85
N HIS A 219 21.07 -1.44 3.46
CA HIS A 219 20.69 -0.19 4.07
C HIS A 219 21.49 0.93 3.41
N LEU A 220 20.79 1.81 2.69
CA LEU A 220 21.27 3.07 2.15
C LEU A 220 21.03 4.16 3.21
N SER A 221 22.03 4.99 3.49
CA SER A 221 21.84 6.20 4.31
C SER A 221 22.57 7.38 3.72
N LEU A 222 22.03 8.58 3.93
CA LEU A 222 22.58 9.84 3.44
C LEU A 222 22.24 10.99 4.40
N MET A 223 23.07 12.03 4.38
CA MET A 223 22.82 13.28 5.09
C MET A 223 22.21 14.30 4.11
N VAL A 224 21.13 14.95 4.52
CA VAL A 224 20.40 15.96 3.72
C VAL A 224 20.19 17.24 4.52
N LYS A 225 20.39 18.38 3.87
CA LYS A 225 20.21 19.72 4.45
C LYS A 225 19.48 20.62 3.45
N THR A 226 18.63 21.51 3.93
CA THR A 226 17.86 22.44 3.07
C THR A 226 17.93 23.87 3.60
N ARG A 227 17.89 24.84 2.67
CA ARG A 227 17.73 26.27 2.98
C ARG A 227 16.82 26.90 1.93
N ASP A 228 15.65 27.31 2.39
CA ASP A 228 14.58 27.97 1.63
C ASP A 228 14.17 27.19 0.37
N PHE A 229 14.34 25.86 0.43
CA PHE A 229 14.05 24.93 -0.65
C PHE A 229 12.54 24.67 -0.72
N VAL A 230 11.83 25.54 -1.45
CA VAL A 230 10.35 25.60 -1.48
C VAL A 230 9.65 24.36 -2.08
N SER A 231 10.40 23.34 -2.45
CA SER A 231 9.95 22.13 -3.12
C SER A 231 10.40 20.86 -2.39
N ALA A 232 10.37 20.86 -1.04
CA ALA A 232 10.88 19.75 -0.24
C ALA A 232 10.22 18.39 -0.59
N ASP A 233 8.92 18.39 -0.90
CA ASP A 233 8.17 17.19 -1.35
C ASP A 233 8.66 16.60 -2.69
N SER A 234 9.44 17.35 -3.47
CA SER A 234 10.06 16.88 -4.72
C SER A 234 11.38 16.13 -4.52
N ILE A 235 11.89 16.09 -3.28
CA ILE A 235 13.16 15.45 -2.96
C ILE A 235 12.93 13.94 -2.83
N HIS A 236 13.62 13.17 -3.67
CA HIS A 236 13.48 11.72 -3.72
C HIS A 236 14.84 11.02 -3.70
N VAL A 237 14.79 9.80 -3.21
CA VAL A 237 15.85 8.80 -3.29
C VAL A 237 15.21 7.55 -3.86
N TRP A 238 15.77 7.01 -4.94
CA TRP A 238 15.28 5.80 -5.61
C TRP A 238 16.43 4.87 -5.97
N VAL A 239 16.40 3.62 -5.50
CA VAL A 239 17.19 2.49 -6.01
C VAL A 239 16.32 1.68 -6.96
N HIS A 240 16.46 1.95 -8.25
CA HIS A 240 15.67 1.32 -9.30
C HIS A 240 16.39 0.09 -9.88
N GLY A 241 15.85 -1.10 -9.62
CA GLY A 241 16.30 -2.37 -10.22
C GLY A 241 15.45 -2.75 -11.44
N LYS A 242 14.87 -3.95 -11.44
CA LYS A 242 13.76 -4.33 -12.36
C LYS A 242 12.42 -3.66 -12.01
N GLN A 243 12.32 -3.17 -10.79
CA GLN A 243 11.27 -2.36 -10.21
C GLN A 243 11.90 -1.40 -9.19
N ASP A 244 11.17 -0.41 -8.69
CA ASP A 244 11.64 0.39 -7.55
C ASP A 244 11.71 -0.48 -6.30
N LEU A 245 12.82 -0.42 -5.56
CA LEU A 245 13.16 -1.40 -4.50
C LEU A 245 12.90 -0.88 -3.08
N GLU A 246 12.58 0.41 -2.94
CA GLU A 246 12.12 1.04 -1.71
C GLU A 246 10.95 2.00 -1.98
N PHE A 247 10.18 2.31 -0.94
CA PHE A 247 9.17 3.36 -0.95
C PHE A 247 9.21 4.13 0.40
N PRO A 248 10.25 4.91 0.69
CA PRO A 248 10.49 5.50 2.00
C PRO A 248 9.52 6.66 2.31
N ALA A 249 9.29 6.91 3.60
CA ALA A 249 8.67 8.15 4.05
C ALA A 249 9.74 9.22 4.31
N ILE A 250 9.85 10.19 3.41
CA ILE A 250 10.82 11.29 3.49
C ILE A 250 10.10 12.58 3.91
N ASP A 251 10.11 12.90 5.20
CA ASP A 251 9.66 14.20 5.75
C ASP A 251 10.84 15.19 5.76
N LEU A 252 10.92 16.01 4.70
CA LEU A 252 11.89 17.10 4.59
C LEU A 252 11.17 18.46 4.60
N LYS A 253 11.83 19.44 5.20
CA LYS A 253 11.36 20.80 5.39
C LYS A 253 12.05 21.74 4.41
N THR A 254 11.44 22.87 4.13
CA THR A 254 12.03 23.89 3.25
C THR A 254 13.37 24.43 3.78
N THR A 255 13.53 24.50 5.10
CA THR A 255 14.80 24.79 5.78
C THR A 255 15.00 23.85 6.96
N GLN A 256 16.10 23.10 6.97
CA GLN A 256 16.54 22.26 8.09
C GLN A 256 18.06 22.12 8.14
N ASP A 257 18.60 21.74 9.29
CA ASP A 257 20.01 21.36 9.39
C ASP A 257 20.24 19.91 8.96
N TRP A 258 21.51 19.50 8.82
CA TRP A 258 21.91 18.16 8.40
C TRP A 258 21.12 17.06 9.13
N THR A 259 20.29 16.36 8.36
CA THR A 259 19.37 15.33 8.82
C THR A 259 19.68 14.04 8.09
N ARG A 260 19.80 12.95 8.84
CA ARG A 260 20.02 11.61 8.30
C ARG A 260 18.72 11.03 7.74
N ILE A 261 18.78 10.47 6.54
CA ILE A 261 17.74 9.63 5.95
C ILE A 261 18.30 8.19 5.92
N ASP A 262 17.50 7.23 6.36
CA ASP A 262 17.82 5.79 6.38
C ASP A 262 16.82 5.04 5.49
N ILE A 263 17.30 4.22 4.56
CA ILE A 263 16.52 3.60 3.48
C ILE A 263 16.89 2.11 3.37
N PRO A 264 16.04 1.19 3.86
CA PRO A 264 16.19 -0.24 3.61
C PRO A 264 15.74 -0.59 2.19
N PHE A 265 16.48 -1.47 1.49
CA PHE A 265 16.02 -2.05 0.23
C PHE A 265 16.51 -3.49 0.06
N ASN A 266 15.73 -4.31 -0.67
CA ASN A 266 16.14 -5.65 -1.08
C ASN A 266 16.37 -5.62 -2.60
N THR A 267 17.45 -6.23 -3.10
CA THR A 267 17.74 -6.25 -4.55
C THR A 267 16.75 -7.09 -5.37
N LEU A 268 15.95 -7.94 -4.70
CA LEU A 268 15.01 -8.87 -5.30
C LEU A 268 15.71 -9.68 -6.41
N ASP A 269 15.12 -9.88 -7.58
CA ASP A 269 15.76 -10.60 -8.68
C ASP A 269 16.67 -9.71 -9.57
N SER A 270 17.03 -8.50 -9.13
CA SER A 270 17.88 -7.55 -9.87
C SER A 270 19.38 -7.87 -9.75
N THR A 271 20.14 -7.62 -10.82
CA THR A 271 21.62 -7.78 -10.88
C THR A 271 22.37 -6.46 -11.06
N GLU A 272 21.63 -5.37 -11.23
CA GLU A 272 22.11 -3.99 -11.32
C GLU A 272 21.02 -3.09 -10.73
N VAL A 273 21.41 -1.98 -10.12
CA VAL A 273 20.49 -0.94 -9.66
C VAL A 273 20.97 0.46 -10.06
N SER A 274 20.02 1.34 -10.35
CA SER A 274 20.25 2.77 -10.57
C SER A 274 19.84 3.54 -9.32
N LEU A 275 20.83 3.95 -8.52
CA LEU A 275 20.62 4.88 -7.40
C LEU A 275 20.48 6.30 -7.94
N ARG A 276 19.41 6.98 -7.56
CA ARG A 276 19.03 8.33 -8.02
C ARG A 276 18.69 9.17 -6.79
N ILE A 277 19.30 10.34 -6.66
CA ILE A 277 19.13 11.24 -5.49
C ILE A 277 18.95 12.67 -5.99
N GLY A 278 17.97 13.41 -5.46
CA GLY A 278 17.81 14.84 -5.77
C GLY A 278 16.36 15.28 -5.88
N SER A 279 16.09 16.28 -6.73
CA SER A 279 14.77 16.92 -6.87
C SER A 279 14.21 16.77 -8.29
N TRP A 280 12.90 16.49 -8.37
CA TRP A 280 12.11 16.36 -9.60
C TRP A 280 11.05 17.46 -9.68
N GLY A 281 11.21 18.44 -10.57
CA GLY A 281 10.30 19.59 -10.66
C GLY A 281 10.51 20.67 -9.59
N GLY A 282 11.68 20.69 -8.93
CA GLY A 282 12.04 21.68 -7.92
C GLY A 282 12.19 23.10 -8.48
N VAL A 283 12.07 24.09 -7.58
CA VAL A 283 11.89 25.50 -7.96
C VAL A 283 13.08 26.38 -7.54
N SER A 284 13.27 26.61 -6.24
CA SER A 284 14.25 27.58 -5.72
C SER A 284 14.72 27.22 -4.31
N GLY A 285 15.83 27.82 -3.89
CA GLY A 285 16.52 27.51 -2.63
C GLY A 285 17.69 26.56 -2.83
N SER A 286 18.27 26.09 -1.73
CA SER A 286 19.43 25.18 -1.71
C SER A 286 19.09 23.85 -1.03
N LEU A 287 19.44 22.74 -1.68
CA LEU A 287 19.47 21.38 -1.15
C LEU A 287 20.94 20.94 -1.14
N TRP A 288 21.42 20.36 -0.03
CA TRP A 288 22.70 19.67 0.01
C TRP A 288 22.49 18.19 0.34
N ILE A 289 23.29 17.34 -0.31
CA ILE A 289 23.38 15.90 -0.13
C ILE A 289 24.84 15.57 0.20
N ASP A 290 25.05 14.79 1.25
CA ASP A 290 26.37 14.32 1.66
C ASP A 290 26.28 12.91 2.28
N ASP A 291 27.44 12.31 2.53
CA ASP A 291 27.64 11.07 3.26
C ASP A 291 26.77 9.88 2.80
N VAL A 292 26.69 9.67 1.49
CA VAL A 292 25.90 8.60 0.89
C VAL A 292 26.60 7.25 1.09
N ARG A 293 26.14 6.46 2.05
CA ARG A 293 26.68 5.14 2.43
C ARG A 293 25.69 4.02 2.11
N VAL A 294 26.19 2.84 1.77
CA VAL A 294 25.43 1.59 1.83
C VAL A 294 26.18 0.56 2.67
N GLU A 295 25.43 -0.16 3.51
CA GLU A 295 25.90 -1.30 4.30
C GLU A 295 24.91 -2.48 4.16
N PRO A 296 25.32 -3.73 4.45
CA PRO A 296 24.40 -4.86 4.56
C PRO A 296 23.36 -4.61 5.66
N GLY A 297 22.07 -4.81 5.37
CA GLY A 297 20.96 -4.50 6.28
C GLY A 297 20.88 -5.37 7.55
N GLY A 298 21.67 -6.45 7.61
CA GLY A 298 21.70 -7.36 8.75
C GLY A 298 20.33 -7.99 9.03
N PHE A 299 20.03 -8.23 10.31
CA PHE A 299 18.80 -8.90 10.73
C PHE A 299 17.64 -7.92 11.05
N VAL A 300 17.66 -6.68 10.55
CA VAL A 300 16.57 -5.71 10.77
C VAL A 300 15.28 -6.19 10.11
N ASN A 301 14.16 -6.09 10.82
CA ASN A 301 12.84 -6.55 10.38
C ASN A 301 12.77 -8.07 10.02
N LEU A 302 13.64 -8.90 10.62
CA LEU A 302 13.74 -10.35 10.42
C LEU A 302 12.45 -11.11 10.80
N LEU A 303 11.92 -11.90 9.86
CA LEU A 303 10.73 -12.72 10.04
C LEU A 303 11.07 -14.19 10.33
N ARG A 304 10.34 -14.83 11.25
CA ARG A 304 10.59 -16.22 11.69
C ARG A 304 9.28 -17.04 11.73
N ARG A 305 9.00 -17.79 10.66
CA ARG A 305 7.90 -18.79 10.61
C ARG A 305 8.32 -20.03 9.81
N GLU A 306 7.60 -21.13 9.97
CA GLU A 306 7.88 -22.43 9.33
C GLU A 306 7.97 -22.38 7.79
N SER A 307 7.19 -21.50 7.16
CA SER A 307 7.19 -21.23 5.72
C SER A 307 8.34 -20.31 5.24
N LEU A 308 9.13 -19.76 6.16
CA LEU A 308 10.30 -18.91 5.88
C LEU A 308 11.58 -19.56 6.43
N PRO A 309 12.36 -20.29 5.61
CA PRO A 309 13.55 -21.00 6.06
C PRO A 309 14.65 -20.03 6.54
N PHE A 310 15.34 -20.44 7.61
CA PHE A 310 16.57 -19.82 8.08
C PHE A 310 17.75 -20.77 7.90
N SER A 311 18.91 -20.27 7.47
CA SER A 311 20.11 -21.08 7.27
C SER A 311 21.39 -20.29 7.46
N ILE A 312 22.43 -20.95 7.98
CA ILE A 312 23.80 -20.44 8.06
C ILE A 312 24.73 -21.55 7.57
N THR A 313 25.57 -21.26 6.57
CA THR A 313 26.46 -22.26 5.96
C THR A 313 27.88 -21.72 5.76
N SER A 314 28.87 -22.61 5.61
CA SER A 314 30.21 -22.23 5.16
C SER A 314 30.17 -21.69 3.73
N VAL A 315 31.18 -20.92 3.31
CA VAL A 315 31.23 -20.33 1.95
C VAL A 315 31.21 -21.40 0.83
N ASP A 316 31.67 -22.62 1.10
CA ASP A 316 31.57 -23.77 0.19
C ASP A 316 30.26 -24.59 0.32
N ARG A 317 29.33 -24.11 1.16
CA ARG A 317 28.06 -24.74 1.59
C ARG A 317 28.18 -26.18 2.13
N ARG A 318 29.37 -26.67 2.48
CA ARG A 318 29.55 -28.05 3.00
C ARG A 318 29.25 -28.20 4.49
N THR A 319 29.36 -27.13 5.26
CA THR A 319 29.02 -27.11 6.68
C THR A 319 27.76 -26.30 6.89
N VAL A 320 26.72 -26.90 7.48
CA VAL A 320 25.59 -26.17 8.05
C VAL A 320 25.87 -25.88 9.51
N TYR A 321 25.70 -24.63 9.93
CA TYR A 321 25.82 -24.17 11.31
C TYR A 321 24.45 -24.17 11.99
N VAL A 322 24.40 -24.54 13.26
CA VAL A 322 23.15 -24.85 13.97
C VAL A 322 22.83 -23.75 14.98
N GLU A 323 21.63 -23.20 14.88
CA GLU A 323 21.11 -22.19 15.80
C GLU A 323 20.97 -22.77 17.23
N GLY A 324 21.34 -21.98 18.24
CA GLY A 324 21.48 -22.43 19.63
C GLY A 324 22.77 -23.23 19.93
N THR A 325 23.58 -23.57 18.91
CA THR A 325 24.87 -24.30 19.08
C THR A 325 26.05 -23.48 18.56
N ASP A 326 26.05 -23.14 17.28
CA ASP A 326 27.12 -22.38 16.63
C ASP A 326 26.88 -20.87 16.63
N VAL A 327 25.60 -20.48 16.67
CA VAL A 327 25.13 -19.11 16.89
C VAL A 327 24.09 -19.11 18.01
N ALA A 328 23.90 -17.97 18.67
CA ALA A 328 22.75 -17.75 19.53
C ALA A 328 21.44 -17.68 18.72
N ASP A 329 20.30 -17.78 19.41
CA ASP A 329 18.94 -17.51 18.92
C ASP A 329 18.87 -16.22 18.08
N VAL A 330 18.50 -16.36 16.79
CA VAL A 330 18.57 -15.32 15.75
C VAL A 330 17.20 -14.71 15.54
N LYS A 331 16.98 -13.59 16.23
CA LYS A 331 15.73 -12.83 16.23
C LYS A 331 15.98 -11.33 16.27
N ASP A 332 14.99 -10.59 15.79
CA ASP A 332 14.90 -9.16 15.99
C ASP A 332 13.75 -8.85 16.97
N PRO A 333 14.03 -8.31 18.17
CA PRO A 333 13.00 -8.01 19.16
C PRO A 333 12.13 -6.78 18.81
N LYS A 334 12.40 -6.07 17.70
CA LYS A 334 11.66 -4.89 17.24
C LYS A 334 10.79 -5.12 16.01
N THR A 335 10.92 -6.26 15.32
CA THR A 335 10.14 -6.56 14.13
C THR A 335 8.64 -6.53 14.45
N GLY A 336 7.92 -5.60 13.81
CA GLY A 336 6.49 -5.35 14.05
C GLY A 336 6.15 -4.94 15.49
N ASN A 337 7.11 -4.40 16.25
CA ASN A 337 6.93 -3.94 17.62
C ASN A 337 7.93 -2.83 17.98
N THR A 338 8.07 -1.81 17.13
CA THR A 338 9.04 -0.72 17.36
C THR A 338 8.60 0.26 18.45
N ASP A 339 7.32 0.64 18.40
CA ASP A 339 6.67 1.62 19.28
C ASP A 339 5.36 1.05 19.86
N TRP A 340 4.62 0.30 19.03
CA TRP A 340 3.45 -0.50 19.38
C TRP A 340 3.45 -1.78 18.53
N PRO A 341 2.77 -2.87 18.95
CA PRO A 341 2.63 -4.04 18.09
C PRO A 341 1.97 -3.69 16.74
N GLY A 342 2.39 -4.38 15.69
CA GLY A 342 1.97 -4.11 14.30
C GLY A 342 2.75 -3.00 13.60
N LEU A 343 3.56 -2.21 14.34
CA LEU A 343 4.39 -1.17 13.75
C LEU A 343 5.80 -1.66 13.46
N TYR A 344 6.21 -1.46 12.22
CA TYR A 344 7.56 -1.67 11.71
C TYR A 344 8.18 -0.30 11.44
N LYS A 345 9.51 -0.24 11.40
CA LYS A 345 10.25 0.98 11.03
C LYS A 345 11.31 0.63 10.00
N ASP A 346 11.51 1.54 9.04
CA ASP A 346 12.46 1.41 7.94
C ASP A 346 13.87 1.05 8.45
N TRP A 347 14.36 1.77 9.46
CA TRP A 347 15.66 1.47 10.06
C TRP A 347 15.76 1.69 11.57
N TYR A 348 16.62 0.88 12.17
CA TYR A 348 17.15 0.98 13.53
C TYR A 348 18.45 0.17 13.64
N GLY A 349 19.26 0.43 14.67
CA GLY A 349 20.52 -0.29 14.90
C GLY A 349 20.35 -1.81 14.89
N GLN A 350 21.17 -2.48 14.08
CA GLN A 350 21.00 -3.89 13.68
C GLN A 350 20.97 -4.88 14.88
N PRO A 351 20.13 -5.92 14.87
CA PRO A 351 20.13 -6.97 15.88
C PRO A 351 21.46 -7.74 15.90
N SER A 352 22.11 -7.78 17.06
CA SER A 352 23.42 -8.43 17.24
C SER A 352 23.29 -9.92 17.56
N VAL A 353 23.65 -10.76 16.59
CA VAL A 353 23.71 -12.23 16.76
C VAL A 353 25.07 -12.63 17.33
N ARG A 354 25.07 -13.30 18.48
CA ARG A 354 26.29 -13.77 19.15
C ARG A 354 26.74 -15.14 18.65
N VAL A 355 28.05 -15.38 18.65
CA VAL A 355 28.67 -16.70 18.46
C VAL A 355 29.02 -17.27 19.85
N PRO A 356 28.39 -18.36 20.33
CA PRO A 356 28.63 -18.90 21.66
C PRO A 356 30.05 -19.43 21.88
N VAL A 357 30.51 -19.38 23.14
CA VAL A 357 31.74 -20.09 23.56
C VAL A 357 31.52 -21.59 23.35
N GLY A 358 32.39 -22.22 22.57
CA GLY A 358 32.26 -23.63 22.17
C GLY A 358 31.64 -23.87 20.79
N SER A 359 31.12 -22.82 20.12
CA SER A 359 30.70 -22.87 18.71
C SER A 359 31.78 -23.45 17.80
N ARG A 360 31.41 -24.05 16.65
CA ARG A 360 32.37 -24.42 15.61
C ARG A 360 32.98 -23.17 14.92
N LEU A 361 32.23 -22.08 14.84
CA LEU A 361 32.68 -20.79 14.28
C LEU A 361 33.79 -20.14 15.10
N LYS A 362 34.67 -19.40 14.43
CA LYS A 362 35.84 -18.70 14.97
C LYS A 362 35.88 -17.26 14.48
N GLU A 363 36.55 -16.39 15.23
CA GLU A 363 36.82 -15.01 14.81
C GLU A 363 37.53 -14.97 13.44
N GLY A 364 36.96 -14.24 12.49
CA GLY A 364 37.43 -14.19 11.10
C GLY A 364 36.75 -15.19 10.13
N ASP A 365 35.96 -16.16 10.62
CA ASP A 365 35.20 -17.05 9.74
C ASP A 365 34.15 -16.28 8.93
N ARG A 366 33.98 -16.66 7.66
CA ARG A 366 32.90 -16.16 6.80
C ARG A 366 31.83 -17.24 6.60
N VAL A 367 30.58 -16.83 6.63
CA VAL A 367 29.41 -17.67 6.42
C VAL A 367 28.46 -17.04 5.40
N LEU A 368 27.63 -17.88 4.79
CA LEU A 368 26.52 -17.49 3.93
C LEU A 368 25.21 -17.72 4.70
N VAL A 369 24.37 -16.68 4.80
CA VAL A 369 23.13 -16.70 5.59
C VAL A 369 21.93 -16.54 4.67
N GLY A 370 20.94 -17.42 4.83
CA GLY A 370 19.63 -17.32 4.18
C GLY A 370 18.54 -17.00 5.21
N TYR A 371 17.71 -15.99 4.94
CA TYR A 371 16.63 -15.53 5.81
C TYR A 371 15.58 -14.73 5.01
N SER A 372 14.54 -14.24 5.68
CA SER A 372 13.56 -13.30 5.10
C SER A 372 13.28 -12.15 6.07
N HIS A 373 12.98 -10.97 5.53
CA HIS A 373 12.64 -9.78 6.31
C HIS A 373 11.34 -9.14 5.80
N ALA A 374 10.68 -8.34 6.63
CA ALA A 374 9.60 -7.46 6.17
C ALA A 374 10.19 -6.25 5.43
N SER A 375 9.52 -5.82 4.37
CA SER A 375 9.75 -4.54 3.69
C SER A 375 8.55 -3.62 3.89
N ILE A 376 8.81 -2.34 4.10
CA ILE A 376 7.81 -1.32 4.45
C ILE A 376 7.57 -0.42 3.24
N VAL A 377 6.34 0.07 3.08
CA VAL A 377 5.98 1.05 2.06
C VAL A 377 5.37 2.29 2.71
N TYR A 378 5.86 3.46 2.28
CA TYR A 378 5.57 4.79 2.80
C TYR A 378 5.73 4.90 4.32
N GLY A 379 6.80 4.28 4.86
CA GLY A 379 7.18 4.32 6.28
C GLY A 379 6.19 3.70 7.26
N TYR A 380 5.16 2.98 6.77
CA TYR A 380 4.12 2.39 7.59
C TYR A 380 3.62 1.04 7.07
N GLY A 381 3.19 0.99 5.80
CA GLY A 381 2.41 -0.12 5.26
C GLY A 381 3.21 -1.41 5.13
N VAL A 382 2.78 -2.46 5.85
CA VAL A 382 3.28 -3.84 5.75
C VAL A 382 2.10 -4.79 5.65
N PHE A 383 2.12 -5.69 4.66
CA PHE A 383 1.03 -6.64 4.40
C PHE A 383 1.40 -8.07 4.82
N ALA A 384 0.41 -8.85 5.24
CA ALA A 384 0.55 -10.28 5.51
C ALA A 384 0.68 -11.09 4.21
N CYS A 385 1.43 -12.19 4.25
CA CYS A 385 1.53 -13.13 3.13
C CYS A 385 0.17 -13.77 2.83
N LEU A 386 -0.41 -13.52 1.65
CA LEU A 386 -1.73 -14.05 1.26
C LEU A 386 -1.75 -15.58 1.09
N ASN A 387 -0.59 -16.24 1.14
CA ASN A 387 -0.47 -17.70 1.13
C ASN A 387 -0.21 -18.30 2.52
N GLU A 388 0.09 -17.49 3.54
CA GLU A 388 0.36 -17.98 4.90
C GLU A 388 -0.95 -18.40 5.59
N ALA A 389 -1.05 -19.67 5.97
CA ALA A 389 -2.28 -20.25 6.49
C ALA A 389 -2.69 -19.70 7.87
N LYS A 390 -1.73 -19.19 8.66
CA LYS A 390 -1.96 -18.66 10.03
C LYS A 390 -2.75 -17.35 10.09
N VAL A 391 -2.96 -16.64 8.97
CA VAL A 391 -3.86 -15.47 8.94
C VAL A 391 -5.32 -15.86 9.19
N TRP A 392 -5.73 -17.07 8.81
CA TRP A 392 -7.15 -17.45 8.79
C TRP A 392 -7.80 -17.58 10.18
N PRO A 393 -7.18 -18.21 11.19
CA PRO A 393 -7.75 -18.23 12.55
C PRO A 393 -7.78 -16.86 13.24
N LEU A 394 -6.99 -15.89 12.77
CA LEU A 394 -7.06 -14.51 13.25
C LEU A 394 -8.23 -13.77 12.59
N ILE A 395 -8.38 -13.89 11.27
CA ILE A 395 -9.52 -13.33 10.51
C ILE A 395 -10.85 -13.89 11.04
N GLU A 396 -10.93 -15.21 11.25
CA GLU A 396 -12.10 -15.89 11.81
C GLU A 396 -12.52 -15.30 13.17
N ARG A 397 -11.56 -15.14 14.09
CA ARG A 397 -11.83 -14.64 15.44
C ARG A 397 -12.17 -13.14 15.44
N ASN A 398 -11.50 -12.33 14.62
CA ASN A 398 -11.82 -10.90 14.50
C ASN A 398 -13.19 -10.66 13.82
N LEU A 399 -13.58 -11.50 12.86
CA LEU A 399 -14.94 -11.48 12.29
C LEU A 399 -16.00 -11.84 13.34
N HIS A 400 -15.75 -12.86 14.17
CA HIS A 400 -16.67 -13.29 15.22
C HIS A 400 -16.91 -12.21 16.30
N GLU A 401 -15.85 -11.55 16.78
CA GLU A 401 -15.99 -10.42 17.72
C GLU A 401 -16.69 -9.23 17.06
N LEU A 402 -16.35 -8.91 15.80
CA LEU A 402 -17.00 -7.83 15.05
C LEU A 402 -18.51 -8.07 14.89
N HIS A 403 -18.91 -9.31 14.57
CA HIS A 403 -20.32 -9.72 14.52
C HIS A 403 -20.97 -9.65 15.91
N THR A 404 -20.34 -10.20 16.94
CA THR A 404 -20.89 -10.28 18.31
C THR A 404 -21.04 -8.91 18.98
N VAL A 405 -20.06 -8.01 18.82
CA VAL A 405 -19.98 -6.71 19.48
C VAL A 405 -20.77 -5.63 18.74
N LEU A 406 -20.70 -5.61 17.40
CA LEU A 406 -21.27 -4.53 16.58
C LEU A 406 -22.47 -4.96 15.71
N GLN A 407 -22.68 -6.25 15.48
CA GLN A 407 -23.77 -6.81 14.66
C GLN A 407 -23.98 -6.03 13.35
N PRO A 408 -22.99 -5.94 12.43
CA PRO A 408 -23.05 -5.09 11.24
C PRO A 408 -24.27 -5.33 10.34
N ASP A 409 -24.64 -4.31 9.56
CA ASP A 409 -25.65 -4.39 8.49
C ASP A 409 -25.01 -4.75 7.12
N GLY A 410 -23.68 -4.92 7.10
CA GLY A 410 -22.87 -5.42 5.99
C GLY A 410 -21.37 -5.32 6.29
N TYR A 411 -20.54 -6.00 5.51
CA TYR A 411 -19.09 -6.12 5.75
C TYR A 411 -18.29 -5.68 4.51
N ILE A 412 -17.24 -4.90 4.74
CA ILE A 412 -16.31 -4.44 3.71
C ILE A 412 -15.01 -5.23 3.90
N MET A 413 -14.58 -5.94 2.85
CA MET A 413 -13.33 -6.68 2.84
C MET A 413 -12.14 -5.72 2.72
N PRO A 414 -10.99 -6.03 3.33
CA PRO A 414 -9.88 -5.08 3.53
C PRO A 414 -8.96 -4.89 2.32
N TYR A 415 -9.35 -5.37 1.14
CA TYR A 415 -8.48 -5.40 -0.04
C TYR A 415 -8.49 -4.04 -0.74
N ASP A 416 -7.47 -3.24 -0.43
CA ASP A 416 -7.13 -1.94 -1.01
C ASP A 416 -5.60 -1.95 -1.19
N GLU A 417 -5.09 -1.55 -2.35
CA GLU A 417 -3.66 -1.24 -2.60
C GLU A 417 -2.60 -2.15 -1.90
N ILE A 418 -2.65 -3.47 -2.09
CA ILE A 418 -1.67 -4.42 -1.54
C ILE A 418 -0.33 -4.27 -2.26
N ARG A 419 0.69 -3.73 -1.59
CA ARG A 419 1.96 -3.28 -2.21
C ARG A 419 3.14 -4.24 -2.06
N GLN A 420 3.00 -5.32 -1.29
CA GLN A 420 4.04 -6.35 -1.08
C GLN A 420 3.43 -7.76 -1.17
N GLN A 421 3.74 -8.55 -2.21
CA GLN A 421 3.28 -9.95 -2.34
C GLN A 421 4.08 -10.82 -3.32
N GLY A 422 4.19 -12.11 -3.00
CA GLY A 422 4.66 -13.20 -3.88
C GLY A 422 6.14 -13.53 -3.82
N TRP A 423 6.93 -12.81 -3.01
CA TRP A 423 8.37 -13.04 -2.84
C TRP A 423 8.67 -14.09 -1.76
N ASP A 424 7.78 -14.23 -0.79
CA ASP A 424 7.79 -15.22 0.29
C ASP A 424 8.12 -16.64 -0.18
N ASP A 425 9.01 -17.35 0.51
CA ASP A 425 9.43 -18.70 0.12
C ASP A 425 8.27 -19.71 0.10
N GLY A 426 7.25 -19.52 0.94
CA GLY A 426 6.00 -20.27 0.89
C GLY A 426 5.16 -19.96 -0.36
N CYS A 427 5.05 -18.68 -0.75
CA CYS A 427 4.48 -18.28 -2.04
C CYS A 427 5.21 -18.94 -3.20
N VAL A 428 6.55 -18.82 -3.25
CA VAL A 428 7.39 -19.38 -4.33
C VAL A 428 7.26 -20.90 -4.39
N THR A 429 7.37 -21.59 -3.26
CA THR A 429 7.25 -23.06 -3.18
C THR A 429 5.85 -23.56 -3.55
N SER A 430 4.80 -22.77 -3.32
CA SER A 430 3.43 -23.10 -3.73
C SER A 430 3.19 -22.98 -5.24
N GLY A 431 4.07 -22.31 -5.98
CA GLY A 431 3.92 -22.03 -7.42
C GLY A 431 2.79 -21.05 -7.77
N LYS A 432 2.14 -20.42 -6.78
CA LYS A 432 1.06 -19.45 -6.99
C LYS A 432 1.61 -18.07 -7.34
N THR A 433 0.94 -17.36 -8.24
CA THR A 433 1.18 -15.94 -8.51
C THR A 433 0.46 -15.05 -7.47
N PRO A 434 0.85 -13.77 -7.31
CA PRO A 434 0.15 -12.82 -6.43
C PRO A 434 -1.36 -12.77 -6.70
N VAL A 435 -1.78 -12.61 -7.97
CA VAL A 435 -3.19 -12.68 -8.37
C VAL A 435 -3.88 -14.00 -8.00
N ALA A 436 -3.21 -15.15 -8.12
CA ALA A 436 -3.79 -16.43 -7.72
C ALA A 436 -4.00 -16.54 -6.20
N ASN A 437 -3.09 -15.95 -5.41
CA ASN A 437 -3.28 -15.81 -3.96
C ASN A 437 -4.46 -14.90 -3.65
N LEU A 438 -4.53 -13.70 -4.26
CA LEU A 438 -5.63 -12.75 -4.05
C LEU A 438 -6.99 -13.37 -4.39
N ILE A 439 -7.15 -13.97 -5.57
CA ILE A 439 -8.39 -14.66 -5.98
C ILE A 439 -8.83 -15.71 -4.93
N ALA A 440 -7.89 -16.51 -4.42
CA ALA A 440 -8.18 -17.51 -3.40
C ALA A 440 -8.54 -16.87 -2.04
N HIS A 441 -7.84 -15.79 -1.66
CA HIS A 441 -8.03 -15.08 -0.40
C HIS A 441 -9.38 -14.34 -0.37
N THR A 442 -9.71 -13.58 -1.42
CA THR A 442 -11.01 -12.89 -1.57
C THR A 442 -12.18 -13.85 -1.48
N ARG A 443 -12.13 -14.98 -2.22
CA ARG A 443 -13.19 -16.00 -2.20
C ARG A 443 -13.36 -16.64 -0.83
N LYS A 444 -12.26 -17.01 -0.15
CA LYS A 444 -12.32 -17.62 1.19
C LYS A 444 -12.81 -16.62 2.24
N TYR A 445 -12.38 -15.37 2.18
CA TYR A 445 -12.82 -14.33 3.12
C TYR A 445 -14.32 -14.04 2.96
N ALA A 446 -14.81 -13.93 1.71
CA ALA A 446 -16.24 -13.81 1.44
C ALA A 446 -17.05 -15.03 1.93
N GLN A 447 -16.52 -16.25 1.81
CA GLN A 447 -17.13 -17.45 2.39
C GLN A 447 -17.18 -17.41 3.92
N MET A 448 -16.15 -16.89 4.59
CA MET A 448 -16.13 -16.75 6.05
C MET A 448 -17.15 -15.73 6.55
N ILE A 449 -17.28 -14.56 5.90
CA ILE A 449 -18.36 -13.61 6.22
C ILE A 449 -19.75 -14.26 6.04
N ARG A 450 -19.98 -14.95 4.92
CA ARG A 450 -21.26 -15.64 4.63
C ARG A 450 -21.59 -16.76 5.62
N ALA A 451 -20.59 -17.31 6.32
CA ALA A 451 -20.77 -18.34 7.34
C ALA A 451 -21.04 -17.74 8.73
N GLU A 452 -20.36 -16.64 9.09
CA GLU A 452 -20.51 -15.96 10.38
C GLU A 452 -21.84 -15.19 10.47
N ASP A 453 -22.22 -14.46 9.41
CA ASP A 453 -23.41 -13.59 9.40
C ASP A 453 -24.18 -13.71 8.06
N PRO A 454 -24.98 -14.78 7.89
CA PRO A 454 -25.58 -15.14 6.62
C PRO A 454 -26.55 -14.10 6.04
N GLY A 455 -26.43 -13.83 4.74
CA GLY A 455 -27.33 -12.95 3.99
C GLY A 455 -27.01 -11.45 4.09
N LYS A 456 -25.94 -11.06 4.80
CA LYS A 456 -25.45 -9.68 4.80
C LYS A 456 -24.76 -9.32 3.47
N PRO A 457 -24.87 -8.07 2.99
CA PRO A 457 -24.12 -7.61 1.83
C PRO A 457 -22.62 -7.52 2.14
N ILE A 458 -21.81 -8.02 1.20
CA ILE A 458 -20.35 -7.95 1.22
C ILE A 458 -19.89 -6.90 0.22
N PHE A 459 -18.87 -6.14 0.58
CA PHE A 459 -18.30 -5.07 -0.21
C PHE A 459 -16.79 -5.27 -0.40
N ALA A 460 -16.24 -4.73 -1.50
CA ALA A 460 -14.80 -4.64 -1.75
C ALA A 460 -14.48 -3.33 -2.48
N TRP A 461 -13.28 -2.77 -2.30
CA TRP A 461 -12.82 -1.67 -3.15
C TRP A 461 -12.60 -2.13 -4.60
N SER A 462 -12.64 -1.20 -5.55
CA SER A 462 -12.43 -1.51 -6.98
C SER A 462 -10.98 -1.78 -7.36
N ASP A 463 -10.02 -1.06 -6.77
CA ASP A 463 -8.69 -0.84 -7.35
C ASP A 463 -7.95 -2.12 -7.74
N LEU A 464 -7.78 -3.05 -6.78
CA LEU A 464 -7.08 -4.32 -6.95
C LEU A 464 -7.84 -5.31 -7.84
N TYR A 465 -9.04 -4.96 -8.31
CA TYR A 465 -9.92 -5.77 -9.15
C TYR A 465 -10.30 -5.07 -10.46
N ASP A 466 -9.79 -3.87 -10.71
CA ASP A 466 -10.21 -3.04 -11.85
C ASP A 466 -9.09 -2.99 -12.92
N PRO A 467 -9.31 -3.54 -14.14
CA PRO A 467 -8.34 -3.51 -15.24
C PRO A 467 -8.05 -2.10 -15.78
N TYR A 468 -8.77 -1.08 -15.31
CA TYR A 468 -8.51 0.32 -15.62
C TYR A 468 -7.76 1.03 -14.47
N HIS A 469 -7.78 0.46 -13.26
CA HIS A 469 -7.09 0.97 -12.07
C HIS A 469 -5.90 0.07 -11.66
N ASN A 470 -5.79 -0.44 -10.43
CA ASN A 470 -4.59 -1.17 -9.97
C ASN A 470 -4.45 -2.61 -10.53
N ALA A 471 -5.51 -3.22 -11.06
CA ALA A 471 -5.44 -4.50 -11.79
C ALA A 471 -5.20 -4.35 -13.31
N GLN A 472 -4.72 -3.19 -13.74
CA GLN A 472 -4.46 -2.88 -15.16
C GLN A 472 -3.30 -3.66 -15.78
N LYS A 473 -3.38 -3.88 -17.09
CA LYS A 473 -2.31 -4.47 -17.90
C LYS A 473 -1.48 -3.37 -18.57
N LYS A 474 -0.27 -3.12 -18.08
CA LYS A 474 0.67 -2.09 -18.56
C LYS A 474 1.98 -2.66 -19.14
N GLY A 475 2.39 -3.84 -18.73
CA GLY A 475 3.77 -4.31 -18.86
C GLY A 475 4.70 -3.79 -17.76
N GLU A 476 4.15 -3.36 -16.61
CA GLU A 476 4.88 -2.74 -15.49
C GLU A 476 4.76 -3.57 -14.20
N PRO A 477 5.72 -3.48 -13.26
CA PRO A 477 5.57 -4.02 -11.90
C PRO A 477 4.59 -3.17 -11.07
N TYR A 478 4.11 -3.71 -9.95
CA TYR A 478 3.31 -2.95 -8.96
C TYR A 478 4.04 -2.95 -7.60
N TYR A 479 4.62 -1.81 -7.22
CA TYR A 479 5.38 -1.66 -5.97
C TYR A 479 6.40 -2.79 -5.74
N LEU A 480 6.33 -3.50 -4.60
CA LEU A 480 7.15 -4.67 -4.26
C LEU A 480 6.35 -5.97 -4.44
N VAL A 481 5.32 -5.99 -5.29
CA VAL A 481 4.63 -7.21 -5.70
C VAL A 481 5.43 -7.89 -6.82
N LYS A 482 5.50 -9.22 -6.77
CA LYS A 482 6.36 -10.01 -7.65
C LYS A 482 5.81 -10.13 -9.07
N GLY A 483 6.58 -9.60 -10.02
CA GLY A 483 6.34 -9.76 -11.45
C GLY A 483 5.57 -8.62 -12.09
N ILE A 484 5.33 -8.77 -13.39
CA ILE A 484 4.71 -7.77 -14.26
C ILE A 484 3.19 -7.95 -14.30
N ASP A 485 2.47 -6.83 -14.29
CA ASP A 485 1.00 -6.75 -14.24
C ASP A 485 0.37 -7.68 -13.15
N PRO A 486 0.92 -7.71 -11.91
CA PRO A 486 0.76 -8.86 -11.00
C PRO A 486 -0.66 -9.05 -10.42
N TRP A 487 -1.56 -8.10 -10.66
CA TRP A 487 -2.96 -8.14 -10.27
C TRP A 487 -3.95 -8.42 -11.43
N VAL A 488 -3.50 -8.48 -12.70
CA VAL A 488 -4.39 -8.74 -13.85
C VAL A 488 -5.12 -10.09 -13.69
N GLY A 489 -6.46 -10.06 -13.69
CA GLY A 489 -7.33 -11.22 -13.52
C GLY A 489 -7.91 -11.39 -12.10
N SER A 490 -7.49 -10.58 -11.14
CA SER A 490 -7.93 -10.61 -9.73
C SER A 490 -9.45 -10.54 -9.53
N TRP A 491 -10.15 -9.85 -10.43
CA TRP A 491 -11.61 -9.74 -10.48
C TRP A 491 -12.35 -11.09 -10.57
N GLU A 492 -11.68 -12.17 -10.98
CA GLU A 492 -12.25 -13.51 -10.89
C GLU A 492 -12.36 -14.02 -9.44
N GLY A 493 -11.76 -13.33 -8.48
CA GLY A 493 -12.01 -13.49 -7.04
C GLY A 493 -13.36 -12.93 -6.57
N LEU A 494 -14.03 -12.11 -7.40
CA LEU A 494 -15.30 -11.46 -7.06
C LEU A 494 -16.51 -12.26 -7.59
N ASP A 495 -17.36 -12.69 -6.66
CA ASP A 495 -18.73 -13.12 -6.95
C ASP A 495 -19.63 -11.90 -7.28
N LYS A 496 -20.78 -12.13 -7.93
CA LYS A 496 -21.67 -11.04 -8.40
C LYS A 496 -22.51 -10.35 -7.31
N ASP A 497 -22.67 -10.98 -6.16
CA ASP A 497 -23.37 -10.43 -4.99
C ASP A 497 -22.52 -9.40 -4.23
N ILE A 498 -21.19 -9.47 -4.38
CA ILE A 498 -20.24 -8.49 -3.83
C ILE A 498 -20.45 -7.13 -4.51
N VAL A 499 -20.63 -6.11 -3.67
CA VAL A 499 -20.81 -4.72 -4.08
C VAL A 499 -19.46 -4.03 -4.16
N ILE A 500 -19.17 -3.41 -5.30
CA ILE A 500 -17.92 -2.69 -5.50
C ILE A 500 -18.06 -1.28 -4.94
N LEU A 501 -17.23 -0.96 -3.94
CA LEU A 501 -16.92 0.41 -3.55
C LEU A 501 -15.99 0.97 -4.63
N ASN A 502 -16.58 1.48 -5.71
CA ASN A 502 -15.81 1.96 -6.85
C ASN A 502 -15.17 3.30 -6.48
N TRP A 503 -13.85 3.32 -6.33
CA TRP A 503 -13.03 4.52 -6.16
C TRP A 503 -12.08 4.64 -7.35
N HIS A 504 -12.01 5.84 -7.95
CA HIS A 504 -11.30 6.04 -9.21
C HIS A 504 -10.88 7.52 -9.38
N GLY A 505 -9.64 7.85 -9.00
CA GLY A 505 -9.09 9.22 -9.06
C GLY A 505 -8.80 9.74 -10.47
N HIS A 506 -8.77 8.84 -11.47
CA HIS A 506 -8.38 9.10 -12.86
C HIS A 506 -9.62 9.27 -13.77
N PRO A 507 -10.00 10.48 -14.21
CA PRO A 507 -11.20 10.67 -15.04
C PRO A 507 -11.14 9.97 -16.40
N GLU A 508 -9.94 9.82 -16.96
CA GLU A 508 -9.66 9.32 -18.32
C GLU A 508 -9.90 7.82 -18.55
N LYS A 509 -10.32 7.09 -17.50
CA LYS A 509 -10.54 5.64 -17.47
C LYS A 509 -11.78 5.21 -16.67
N ARG A 510 -12.48 6.18 -16.08
CA ARG A 510 -13.51 5.94 -15.05
C ARG A 510 -14.82 5.41 -15.65
N ALA A 511 -15.14 5.78 -16.88
CA ALA A 511 -16.29 5.24 -17.62
C ALA A 511 -16.10 3.75 -17.97
N GLU A 512 -14.86 3.35 -18.28
CA GLU A 512 -14.48 1.97 -18.55
C GLU A 512 -14.53 1.10 -17.29
N SER A 513 -14.01 1.62 -16.16
CA SER A 513 -14.16 1.02 -14.81
C SER A 513 -15.63 0.75 -14.47
N LEU A 514 -16.47 1.79 -14.56
CA LEU A 514 -17.91 1.70 -14.31
C LEU A 514 -18.59 0.64 -15.18
N ARG A 515 -18.30 0.62 -16.49
CA ARG A 515 -18.86 -0.36 -17.42
C ARG A 515 -18.37 -1.78 -17.09
N PHE A 516 -17.10 -1.96 -16.77
CA PHE A 516 -16.52 -3.28 -16.51
C PHE A 516 -17.26 -4.03 -15.39
N PHE A 517 -17.49 -3.38 -14.24
CA PHE A 517 -18.22 -4.00 -13.14
C PHE A 517 -19.71 -4.17 -13.44
N ALA A 518 -20.33 -3.22 -14.16
CA ALA A 518 -21.73 -3.33 -14.59
C ALA A 518 -21.97 -4.50 -15.57
N ASP A 519 -21.06 -4.72 -16.53
CA ASP A 519 -21.14 -5.81 -17.52
C ASP A 519 -20.86 -7.18 -16.88
N ARG A 520 -20.01 -7.25 -15.84
CA ARG A 520 -19.90 -8.45 -14.97
C ARG A 520 -21.18 -8.72 -14.18
N GLY A 521 -21.98 -7.69 -13.94
CA GLY A 521 -23.22 -7.73 -13.15
C GLY A 521 -23.02 -7.48 -11.65
N ASN A 522 -21.87 -6.91 -11.27
CA ASN A 522 -21.63 -6.46 -9.90
C ASN A 522 -22.35 -5.12 -9.66
N ARG A 523 -22.91 -4.97 -8.45
CA ARG A 523 -23.50 -3.72 -8.00
C ARG A 523 -22.39 -2.78 -7.50
N GLN A 524 -22.59 -1.47 -7.60
CA GLN A 524 -21.56 -0.46 -7.37
C GLN A 524 -22.07 0.66 -6.46
N VAL A 525 -21.19 1.15 -5.59
CA VAL A 525 -21.34 2.38 -4.82
C VAL A 525 -20.20 3.30 -5.23
N LEU A 526 -20.51 4.52 -5.66
CA LEU A 526 -19.51 5.47 -6.14
C LEU A 526 -18.87 6.21 -4.96
N CYS A 527 -17.58 5.95 -4.72
CA CYS A 527 -16.86 6.37 -3.53
C CYS A 527 -16.02 7.61 -3.83
N GLY A 528 -16.59 8.79 -3.55
CA GLY A 528 -15.96 10.06 -3.90
C GLY A 528 -16.17 11.16 -2.85
N PHE A 529 -15.24 12.10 -2.88
CA PHE A 529 -15.24 13.45 -2.30
C PHE A 529 -13.77 13.92 -2.25
N TYR A 530 -12.88 13.02 -1.79
CA TYR A 530 -11.41 13.17 -1.82
C TYR A 530 -10.92 14.45 -1.15
N ASP A 531 -11.62 14.89 -0.09
CA ASP A 531 -11.31 16.08 0.72
C ASP A 531 -11.24 17.41 -0.04
N ALA A 532 -11.74 17.43 -1.28
CA ALA A 532 -11.75 18.57 -2.19
C ALA A 532 -13.16 19.19 -2.29
N THR A 533 -13.82 19.05 -3.45
CA THR A 533 -15.21 19.49 -3.66
C THR A 533 -16.09 18.32 -4.10
N SER A 534 -17.32 18.29 -3.57
CA SER A 534 -18.42 17.42 -3.99
C SER A 534 -18.74 17.54 -5.49
N ASP A 535 -18.47 18.69 -6.10
CA ASP A 535 -18.74 18.96 -7.52
C ASP A 535 -17.94 18.02 -8.44
N ASN A 536 -16.84 17.42 -7.94
CA ASN A 536 -16.07 16.37 -8.62
C ASN A 536 -16.91 15.12 -8.95
N MET A 537 -18.05 14.91 -8.28
CA MET A 537 -18.99 13.83 -8.60
C MET A 537 -19.77 14.07 -9.90
N VAL A 538 -20.00 15.33 -10.31
CA VAL A 538 -20.84 15.66 -11.48
C VAL A 538 -20.44 14.93 -12.77
N PRO A 539 -19.16 14.91 -13.21
CA PRO A 539 -18.77 14.13 -14.39
C PRO A 539 -18.92 12.62 -14.19
N TRP A 540 -18.64 12.11 -12.99
CA TRP A 540 -18.74 10.68 -12.67
C TRP A 540 -20.18 10.16 -12.70
N LEU A 541 -21.13 10.95 -12.20
CA LEU A 541 -22.57 10.67 -12.29
C LEU A 541 -23.02 10.60 -13.76
N LYS A 542 -22.51 11.49 -14.61
CA LYS A 542 -22.78 11.50 -16.05
C LYS A 542 -22.19 10.28 -16.77
N GLU A 543 -20.98 9.86 -16.40
CA GLU A 543 -20.35 8.63 -16.92
C GLU A 543 -21.09 7.36 -16.49
N ALA A 544 -21.85 7.42 -15.39
CA ALA A 544 -22.72 6.36 -14.89
C ALA A 544 -24.13 6.35 -15.51
N GLU A 545 -24.51 7.35 -16.32
CA GLU A 545 -25.84 7.43 -16.94
C GLU A 545 -26.12 6.22 -17.85
N GLY A 546 -27.27 5.57 -17.62
CA GLY A 546 -27.70 4.39 -18.39
C GLY A 546 -27.03 3.06 -17.99
N LEU A 547 -26.03 3.06 -17.10
CA LEU A 547 -25.46 1.83 -16.55
C LEU A 547 -26.39 1.20 -15.51
N LYS A 548 -26.35 -0.13 -15.42
CA LYS A 548 -27.12 -0.92 -14.43
C LYS A 548 -26.25 -1.25 -13.22
N GLY A 549 -26.90 -1.40 -12.06
CA GLY A 549 -26.22 -1.76 -10.81
C GLY A 549 -25.48 -0.61 -10.14
N ILE A 550 -25.73 0.65 -10.52
CA ILE A 550 -25.26 1.82 -9.77
C ILE A 550 -26.22 2.01 -8.58
N ASP A 551 -25.93 1.32 -7.48
CA ASP A 551 -26.82 1.19 -6.32
C ASP A 551 -26.69 2.37 -5.34
N GLY A 552 -25.66 3.22 -5.46
CA GLY A 552 -25.51 4.38 -4.59
C GLY A 552 -24.15 5.06 -4.60
N PHE A 553 -23.87 5.79 -3.52
CA PHE A 553 -22.68 6.63 -3.37
C PHE A 553 -22.20 6.69 -1.92
N MET A 554 -20.90 6.94 -1.74
CA MET A 554 -20.26 7.12 -0.44
C MET A 554 -19.43 8.40 -0.41
N TYR A 555 -19.76 9.31 0.52
CA TYR A 555 -18.94 10.45 0.88
C TYR A 555 -17.62 9.94 1.46
N THR A 556 -16.54 10.07 0.69
CA THR A 556 -15.26 9.39 0.96
C THR A 556 -14.18 10.40 1.30
N THR A 557 -13.90 10.52 2.61
CA THR A 557 -12.87 11.40 3.20
C THR A 557 -11.69 10.57 3.74
N TRP A 558 -10.50 11.15 3.67
CA TRP A 558 -9.25 10.65 4.23
C TRP A 558 -8.72 11.64 5.29
N GLY A 559 -8.90 12.95 5.07
CA GLY A 559 -8.55 14.02 6.01
C GLY A 559 -9.58 14.30 7.11
N ASN A 560 -10.64 13.49 7.27
CA ASN A 560 -11.77 13.73 8.18
C ASN A 560 -12.51 15.06 7.94
N ASN A 561 -12.54 15.54 6.69
CA ASN A 561 -13.29 16.72 6.30
C ASN A 561 -14.77 16.37 6.04
N TYR A 562 -15.63 16.66 7.02
CA TYR A 562 -17.09 16.45 6.93
C TYR A 562 -17.88 17.74 6.63
N SER A 563 -17.24 18.76 6.01
CA SER A 563 -17.87 20.07 5.79
C SER A 563 -18.92 20.11 4.69
N GLU A 564 -18.79 19.30 3.63
CA GLU A 564 -19.71 19.32 2.48
C GLU A 564 -20.80 18.24 2.51
N LEU A 565 -21.04 17.56 3.65
CA LEU A 565 -21.95 16.40 3.75
C LEU A 565 -23.31 16.60 3.06
N SER A 566 -23.99 17.73 3.28
CA SER A 566 -25.28 18.03 2.64
C SER A 566 -25.14 18.30 1.13
N LYS A 567 -24.21 19.19 0.76
CA LYS A 567 -23.92 19.56 -0.64
C LYS A 567 -23.57 18.33 -1.48
N PHE A 568 -22.85 17.36 -0.91
CA PHE A 568 -22.56 16.10 -1.58
C PHE A 568 -23.84 15.37 -1.98
N LEU A 569 -24.82 15.25 -1.07
CA LEU A 569 -26.13 14.66 -1.39
C LEU A 569 -26.91 15.49 -2.41
N ASP A 570 -26.85 16.83 -2.37
CA ASP A 570 -27.49 17.69 -3.37
C ASP A 570 -26.88 17.48 -4.77
N VAL A 571 -25.56 17.26 -4.85
CA VAL A 571 -24.85 16.94 -6.10
C VAL A 571 -25.20 15.55 -6.60
N VAL A 572 -25.20 14.50 -5.76
CA VAL A 572 -25.50 13.12 -6.19
C VAL A 572 -27.00 12.81 -6.28
N ALA A 573 -27.88 13.73 -5.86
CA ALA A 573 -29.32 13.59 -6.02
C ALA A 573 -29.73 13.53 -7.51
N PRO A 574 -30.76 12.72 -7.86
CA PRO A 574 -31.31 12.68 -9.21
C PRO A 574 -31.75 14.08 -9.69
N PRO A 575 -31.67 14.41 -10.99
CA PRO A 575 -32.01 15.74 -11.51
C PRO A 575 -33.43 16.22 -11.18
N SER A 576 -34.38 15.30 -10.95
CA SER A 576 -35.76 15.60 -10.56
C SER A 576 -35.94 15.98 -9.08
N HIS A 577 -34.88 15.95 -8.28
CA HIS A 577 -34.89 16.20 -6.83
C HIS A 577 -33.97 17.37 -6.42
N ARG A 578 -33.36 18.08 -7.38
CA ARG A 578 -32.64 19.32 -7.11
C ARG A 578 -33.63 20.50 -7.10
N PRO A 579 -33.51 21.46 -6.16
CA PRO A 579 -34.43 22.60 -6.02
C PRO A 579 -34.23 23.68 -7.09
#